data_AF-A0A7X9HFK0-F1
#
_entry.id   AF-A0A7X9HFK0-F1
#
_cell.length_a   1.000
_cell.length_b   1.000
_cell.length_c   1.000
_cell.angle_alpha   90.00
_cell.angle_beta   90.00
_cell.angle_gamma   90.00
#
_symmetry.space_group_name_H-M   'P 1'
#
loop_
_entity.id
_entity.type
_entity.pdbx_description
1 polymer ?
#
loop_
_entity_poly.entity_id
_entity_poly.type
_entity_poly.pdbx_seq_one_letter_code
_entity_poly.pdbx_strand_id
1 'polypeptide(L)'
;MKLSLHNIRIMIKKEFTLVMRDPKLRAIMIVPPILMSLVFGYAVNTDVTNVSFAVFDRDRTSLSREFLQQFIASPYFEMYAYLDSPKQSLRLIEKGDIDFYLEIPNNFGKNVKIGKPVALQVILDGTDSSRASVIQSYINALTLSYVQEHFISTIKMKVMQRLQSGISSGTIELIPRYWFNQDLKSINFYLPGVIAMLISLITIM
;
A
#
# COMPACT_ATOMS: atom_id res chain seq x y z
N MET A 1 -16.95 48.98 -7.25
CA MET A 1 -16.66 47.52 -7.25
C MET A 1 -17.88 46.59 -7.02
N LYS A 2 -19.01 47.03 -6.43
CA LYS A 2 -20.16 46.14 -6.15
C LYS A 2 -21.02 45.74 -7.36
N LEU A 3 -21.02 46.51 -8.46
CA LEU A 3 -21.76 46.16 -9.68
C LEU A 3 -21.16 44.97 -10.46
N SER A 4 -19.87 44.67 -10.26
CA SER A 4 -19.17 43.58 -10.97
C SER A 4 -19.67 42.19 -10.53
N LEU A 5 -19.78 41.95 -9.22
CA LEU A 5 -20.19 40.66 -8.66
C LEU A 5 -21.63 40.27 -9.00
N HIS A 6 -22.53 41.25 -9.06
CA HIS A 6 -23.91 41.02 -9.46
C HIS A 6 -24.01 40.58 -10.93
N ASN A 7 -23.28 41.26 -11.81
CA ASN A 7 -23.26 40.94 -13.24
C ASN A 7 -22.58 39.60 -13.53
N ILE A 8 -21.50 39.27 -12.82
CA ILE A 8 -20.84 37.95 -12.90
C ILE A 8 -21.81 36.84 -12.48
N ARG A 9 -22.54 37.03 -11.38
CA ARG A 9 -23.52 36.03 -10.91
C ARG A 9 -24.64 35.82 -11.92
N ILE A 10 -25.12 36.89 -12.56
CA ILE A 10 -26.13 36.79 -13.62
C ILE A 10 -25.57 36.04 -14.83
N MET A 11 -24.35 36.36 -15.24
CA MET A 11 -23.68 35.68 -16.35
C MET A 11 -23.49 34.19 -16.07
N ILE A 12 -22.96 33.82 -14.90
CA ILE A 12 -22.79 32.41 -14.49
C ILE A 12 -24.14 31.68 -14.52
N LYS A 13 -25.20 32.28 -13.96
CA LYS A 13 -26.53 31.66 -13.92
C LYS A 13 -27.10 31.49 -15.32
N LYS A 14 -26.90 32.48 -16.21
CA LYS A 14 -27.33 32.43 -17.61
C LYS A 14 -26.61 31.30 -18.36
N GLU A 15 -25.29 31.25 -18.26
CA GLU A 15 -24.45 30.27 -18.97
C GLU A 15 -24.72 28.85 -18.48
N PHE A 16 -24.84 28.67 -17.17
CA PHE A 16 -25.17 27.37 -16.58
C PHE A 16 -26.56 26.88 -17.03
N THR A 17 -27.53 27.79 -17.12
CA THR A 17 -28.87 27.46 -17.63
C THR A 17 -28.83 27.11 -19.12
N LEU A 18 -28.02 27.80 -19.92
CA LEU A 18 -27.82 27.54 -21.35
C LEU A 18 -27.21 26.16 -21.59
N VAL A 19 -26.13 25.87 -20.87
CA VAL A 19 -25.45 24.58 -20.87
C VAL A 19 -26.39 23.43 -20.50
N MET A 20 -27.18 23.61 -19.44
CA MET A 20 -28.12 22.58 -18.99
C MET A 20 -29.29 22.41 -19.95
N ARG A 21 -29.69 23.44 -20.70
CA ARG A 21 -30.86 23.38 -21.57
C ARG A 21 -30.56 22.76 -22.93
N ASP A 22 -29.33 22.82 -23.42
CA ASP A 22 -28.90 22.15 -24.65
C ASP A 22 -28.56 20.66 -24.36
N PRO A 23 -29.32 19.69 -24.90
CA PRO A 23 -29.10 18.27 -24.66
C PRO A 23 -27.75 17.77 -25.22
N LYS A 24 -27.20 18.39 -26.26
CA LYS A 24 -25.88 18.03 -26.81
C LYS A 24 -24.76 18.48 -25.88
N LEU A 25 -24.80 19.74 -25.42
CA LEU A 25 -23.82 20.26 -24.46
C LEU A 25 -23.89 19.51 -23.13
N ARG A 26 -25.11 19.21 -22.64
CA ARG A 26 -25.31 18.41 -21.43
C ARG A 26 -24.71 17.01 -21.56
N ALA A 27 -24.89 16.35 -22.71
CA ALA A 27 -24.31 15.04 -22.96
C ALA A 27 -22.77 15.11 -23.03
N ILE A 28 -22.18 16.10 -23.71
CA ILE A 28 -20.73 16.28 -23.81
C ILE A 28 -20.09 16.61 -22.44
N MET A 29 -20.81 17.27 -21.54
CA MET A 29 -20.29 17.60 -20.20
C MET A 29 -20.40 16.45 -19.19
N ILE A 30 -21.36 15.54 -19.38
CA ILE A 30 -21.65 14.48 -18.41
C ILE A 30 -21.11 13.12 -18.87
N VAL A 31 -21.31 12.78 -20.16
CA VAL A 31 -21.00 11.45 -20.68
C VAL A 31 -19.50 11.17 -20.67
N PRO A 32 -18.62 12.00 -21.24
CA PRO A 32 -17.17 11.75 -21.22
C PRO A 32 -16.59 11.59 -19.81
N PRO A 33 -16.85 12.46 -18.80
CA PRO A 33 -16.30 12.26 -17.47
C PRO A 33 -16.86 11.04 -16.74
N ILE A 34 -18.13 10.66 -16.94
CA ILE A 34 -18.66 9.40 -16.39
C ILE A 34 -17.98 8.20 -17.05
N LEU A 35 -17.87 8.20 -18.37
CA LEU A 35 -17.28 7.10 -19.14
C LEU A 35 -15.80 6.96 -18.84
N MET A 36 -15.06 8.08 -18.74
CA MET A 36 -13.67 8.08 -18.29
C MET A 36 -13.56 7.64 -16.83
N SER A 37 -14.44 8.06 -15.92
CA SER A 37 -14.43 7.59 -14.53
C SER A 37 -14.72 6.09 -14.43
N LEU A 38 -15.59 5.53 -15.28
CA LEU A 38 -15.80 4.09 -15.36
C LEU A 38 -14.60 3.35 -15.95
N VAL A 39 -14.01 3.87 -17.02
CA VAL A 39 -12.81 3.29 -17.65
C VAL A 39 -11.63 3.34 -16.70
N PHE A 40 -11.37 4.48 -16.03
CA PHE A 40 -10.34 4.59 -15.00
C PHE A 40 -10.72 3.80 -13.74
N GLY A 41 -11.98 3.75 -13.32
CA GLY A 41 -12.41 2.93 -12.18
C GLY A 41 -12.21 1.44 -12.42
N TYR A 42 -12.29 1.00 -13.69
CA TYR A 42 -12.03 -0.38 -14.09
C TYR A 42 -10.56 -0.65 -14.41
N ALA A 43 -9.85 0.33 -15.01
CA ALA A 43 -8.45 0.22 -15.41
C ALA A 43 -7.46 0.53 -14.26
N VAL A 44 -7.85 1.33 -13.27
CA VAL A 44 -7.12 1.55 -12.01
C VAL A 44 -7.48 0.44 -11.03
N ASN A 45 -7.25 -0.80 -11.47
CA ASN A 45 -7.06 -1.91 -10.56
C ASN A 45 -5.54 -2.06 -10.34
N THR A 46 -4.99 -1.20 -9.48
CA THR A 46 -3.66 -1.40 -8.88
C THR A 46 -3.74 -2.23 -7.60
N ASP A 47 -4.81 -3.02 -7.44
CA ASP A 47 -4.86 -4.05 -6.42
C ASP A 47 -3.81 -5.10 -6.77
N VAL A 48 -2.76 -5.17 -5.95
CA VAL A 48 -1.67 -6.12 -6.13
C VAL A 48 -2.13 -7.49 -5.63
N THR A 49 -2.85 -8.17 -6.51
CA THR A 49 -3.16 -9.59 -6.39
C THR A 49 -2.10 -10.38 -7.14
N ASN A 50 -1.73 -11.56 -6.65
CA ASN A 50 -0.74 -12.45 -7.25
C ASN A 50 0.68 -11.86 -7.34
N VAL A 51 1.18 -11.23 -6.27
CA VAL A 51 2.57 -10.78 -6.22
C VAL A 51 3.48 -12.00 -6.03
N SER A 52 4.19 -12.37 -7.10
CA SER A 52 5.12 -13.50 -7.08
C SER A 52 6.41 -13.11 -6.38
N PHE A 53 6.87 -13.93 -5.43
CA PHE A 53 8.08 -13.63 -4.68
C PHE A 53 8.99 -14.83 -4.46
N ALA A 54 10.29 -14.56 -4.39
CA ALA A 54 11.28 -15.56 -4.00
C ALA A 54 12.01 -15.16 -2.72
N VAL A 55 12.46 -16.16 -1.97
CA VAL A 55 13.10 -15.96 -0.67
C VAL A 55 14.47 -16.59 -0.64
N PHE A 56 15.45 -15.86 -0.12
CA PHE A 56 16.70 -16.44 0.36
C PHE A 56 16.73 -16.42 1.88
N ASP A 57 16.48 -17.59 2.49
CA ASP A 57 16.56 -17.76 3.93
C ASP A 57 17.96 -18.24 4.33
N ARG A 58 18.78 -17.32 4.86
CA ARG A 58 20.09 -17.66 5.41
C ARG A 58 20.01 -18.25 6.82
N ASP A 59 18.98 -17.90 7.59
CA ASP A 59 18.83 -18.33 8.99
C ASP A 59 18.34 -19.77 9.10
N ARG A 60 17.41 -20.17 8.22
CA ARG A 60 16.82 -21.53 8.14
C ARG A 60 16.27 -22.06 9.47
N THR A 61 15.89 -21.16 10.38
CA THR A 61 15.33 -21.51 11.70
C THR A 61 13.82 -21.69 11.65
N SER A 62 13.23 -22.15 12.75
CA SER A 62 11.76 -22.20 12.88
C SER A 62 11.13 -20.81 12.82
N LEU A 63 11.78 -19.80 13.38
CA LEU A 63 11.29 -18.42 13.39
C LEU A 63 11.35 -17.77 12.00
N SER A 64 12.40 -18.01 11.22
CA SER A 64 12.44 -17.53 9.84
C SER A 64 11.32 -18.16 9.00
N ARG A 65 11.05 -19.46 9.18
CA ARG A 65 9.93 -20.15 8.52
C ARG A 65 8.56 -19.62 8.93
N GLU A 66 8.35 -19.38 10.22
CA GLU A 66 7.11 -18.80 10.76
C GLU A 66 6.87 -17.38 10.20
N PHE A 67 7.92 -16.56 10.13
CA PHE A 67 7.87 -15.25 9.49
C PHE A 67 7.44 -15.35 8.03
N LEU A 68 8.06 -16.26 7.25
CA LEU A 68 7.69 -16.48 5.85
C LEU A 68 6.27 -17.01 5.69
N GLN A 69 5.76 -17.77 6.66
CA GLN A 69 4.41 -18.29 6.62
C GLN A 69 3.36 -17.17 6.65
N GLN A 70 3.66 -16.01 7.26
CA GLN A 70 2.77 -14.84 7.17
C GLN A 70 2.66 -14.29 5.75
N PHE A 71 3.73 -14.37 4.95
CA PHE A 71 3.69 -13.98 3.54
C PHE A 71 2.93 -15.02 2.71
N ILE A 72 3.19 -16.31 2.92
CA ILE A 72 2.54 -17.40 2.18
C ILE A 72 1.04 -17.47 2.49
N ALA A 73 0.63 -17.19 3.73
CA ALA A 73 -0.78 -17.19 4.12
C ALA A 73 -1.56 -15.95 3.67
N SER A 74 -0.86 -14.91 3.20
CA SER A 74 -1.47 -13.68 2.71
C SER A 74 -2.03 -13.88 1.30
N PRO A 75 -3.26 -13.43 1.00
CA PRO A 75 -3.85 -13.57 -0.34
C PRO A 75 -3.16 -12.70 -1.40
N TYR A 76 -2.27 -11.79 -1.00
CA TYR A 76 -1.58 -10.87 -1.89
C TYR A 76 -0.29 -11.46 -2.48
N PHE A 77 0.30 -12.47 -1.83
CA PHE A 77 1.63 -12.96 -2.15
C PHE A 77 1.61 -14.44 -2.54
N GLU A 78 2.32 -14.77 -3.63
CA GLU A 78 2.49 -16.13 -4.11
C GLU A 78 3.97 -16.50 -4.08
N MET A 79 4.32 -17.52 -3.29
CA MET A 79 5.72 -17.96 -3.20
C MET A 79 6.11 -18.72 -4.46
N TYR A 80 7.07 -18.18 -5.21
CA TYR A 80 7.63 -18.79 -6.41
C TYR A 80 8.68 -19.85 -6.07
N ALA A 81 9.69 -19.49 -5.26
CA ALA A 81 10.76 -20.40 -4.89
C ALA A 81 11.56 -19.95 -3.66
N TYR A 82 12.23 -20.92 -3.03
CA TYR A 82 13.40 -20.67 -2.20
C TYR A 82 14.64 -20.60 -3.08
N LEU A 83 15.43 -19.55 -2.93
CA LEU A 83 16.69 -19.38 -3.63
C LEU A 83 17.84 -19.92 -2.80
N ASP A 84 18.87 -20.44 -3.47
CA ASP A 84 20.12 -20.83 -2.81
C ASP A 84 21.18 -19.71 -2.81
N SER A 85 20.97 -18.67 -3.63
CA SER A 85 21.90 -17.55 -3.76
C SER A 85 21.17 -16.26 -4.12
N PRO A 86 21.59 -15.10 -3.56
CA PRO A 86 21.04 -13.80 -3.94
C PRO A 86 21.22 -13.50 -5.43
N LYS A 87 22.23 -14.06 -6.09
CA LYS A 87 22.46 -13.82 -7.54
C LYS A 87 21.34 -14.37 -8.42
N GLN A 88 20.56 -15.34 -7.94
CA GLN A 88 19.46 -15.92 -8.68
C GLN A 88 18.27 -14.95 -8.75
N SER A 89 18.11 -14.05 -7.76
CA SER A 89 16.95 -13.16 -7.69
C SER A 89 16.91 -12.17 -8.85
N LEU A 90 18.06 -11.58 -9.20
CA LEU A 90 18.13 -10.60 -10.28
C LEU A 90 17.64 -11.19 -11.61
N ARG A 91 18.06 -12.42 -11.93
CA ARG A 91 17.63 -13.11 -13.16
C ARG A 91 16.14 -13.42 -13.17
N LEU A 92 15.53 -13.71 -12.02
CA LEU A 92 14.10 -13.98 -11.92
C LEU A 92 13.28 -12.69 -12.04
N ILE A 93 13.76 -11.60 -11.43
CA ILE A 93 13.16 -10.27 -11.56
C ILE A 93 13.24 -9.80 -13.02
N GLU A 94 14.41 -9.88 -13.66
CA GLU A 94 14.60 -9.48 -15.06
C GLU A 94 13.73 -10.27 -16.04
N LYS A 95 13.40 -11.52 -15.72
CA LYS A 95 12.50 -12.35 -16.52
C LYS A 95 11.01 -12.08 -16.26
N GLY A 96 10.68 -11.36 -15.20
CA GLY A 96 9.31 -11.19 -14.73
C GLY A 96 8.74 -12.45 -14.05
N ASP A 97 9.59 -13.39 -13.63
CA ASP A 97 9.16 -14.60 -12.91
C ASP A 97 8.76 -14.26 -11.46
N ILE A 98 9.33 -13.20 -10.88
CA ILE A 98 9.01 -12.69 -9.54
C ILE A 98 8.93 -11.15 -9.55
N ASP A 99 7.99 -10.59 -8.78
CA ASP A 99 7.88 -9.15 -8.54
C ASP A 99 8.88 -8.66 -7.48
N PHE A 100 9.23 -9.51 -6.52
CA PHE A 100 10.25 -9.17 -5.53
C PHE A 100 10.99 -10.37 -4.92
N TYR A 101 12.10 -10.03 -4.28
CA TYR A 101 12.99 -10.92 -3.56
C TYR A 101 13.12 -10.46 -2.11
N LEU A 102 13.01 -11.43 -1.19
CA LEU A 102 13.20 -11.22 0.25
C LEU A 102 14.42 -12.01 0.75
N GLU A 103 15.35 -11.31 1.41
CA GLU A 103 16.52 -11.92 2.04
C GLU A 103 16.41 -11.84 3.57
N ILE A 104 16.46 -13.01 4.20
CA ILE A 104 16.51 -13.15 5.65
C ILE A 104 17.97 -13.33 6.07
N PRO A 105 18.52 -12.44 6.91
CA PRO A 105 19.92 -12.53 7.34
C PRO A 105 20.15 -13.69 8.31
N ASN A 106 21.41 -14.11 8.42
CA ASN A 106 21.82 -15.04 9.47
C ASN A 106 21.49 -14.50 10.87
N ASN A 107 21.14 -15.39 11.80
CA ASN A 107 20.75 -15.07 13.17
C ASN A 107 19.43 -14.29 13.30
N PHE A 108 18.56 -14.28 12.27
CA PHE A 108 17.24 -13.66 12.33
C PHE A 108 16.47 -14.11 13.57
N GLY A 109 16.25 -15.42 13.75
CA GLY A 109 15.49 -15.95 14.86
C GLY A 109 16.11 -15.64 16.23
N LYS A 110 17.45 -15.64 16.33
CA LYS A 110 18.16 -15.26 17.55
C LYS A 110 17.93 -13.78 17.88
N ASN A 111 18.09 -12.90 16.91
CA ASN A 111 17.97 -11.45 17.08
C ASN A 111 16.53 -11.04 17.39
N VAL A 112 15.55 -11.65 16.75
CA VAL A 112 14.12 -11.45 17.06
C VAL A 112 13.82 -11.84 18.51
N LYS A 113 14.27 -13.02 18.98
CA LYS A 113 14.06 -13.47 20.38
C LYS A 113 14.62 -12.53 21.44
N ILE A 114 15.81 -11.99 21.21
CA ILE A 114 16.47 -11.09 22.17
C ILE A 114 15.98 -9.64 22.05
N GLY A 115 15.14 -9.36 21.04
CA GLY A 115 14.57 -8.05 20.76
C GLY A 115 15.57 -7.07 20.12
N LYS A 116 16.56 -7.58 19.38
CA LYS A 116 17.49 -6.73 18.61
C LYS A 116 16.89 -6.38 17.25
N PRO A 117 17.13 -5.16 16.73
CA PRO A 117 16.75 -4.79 15.37
C PRO A 117 17.39 -5.75 14.35
N VAL A 118 16.62 -6.17 13.36
CA VAL A 118 17.09 -7.02 12.25
C VAL A 118 16.83 -6.29 10.93
N ALA A 119 17.85 -6.22 10.09
CA ALA A 119 17.73 -5.67 8.74
C ALA A 119 17.33 -6.78 7.77
N LEU A 120 16.09 -6.73 7.29
CA LEU A 120 15.63 -7.54 6.16
C LEU A 120 15.94 -6.78 4.87
N GLN A 121 16.41 -7.48 3.85
CA GLN A 121 16.62 -6.88 2.53
C GLN A 121 15.52 -7.32 1.59
N VAL A 122 14.94 -6.34 0.89
CA VAL A 122 13.91 -6.54 -0.12
C VAL A 122 14.41 -5.90 -1.41
N ILE A 123 14.31 -6.63 -2.51
CA ILE A 123 14.63 -6.14 -3.86
C ILE A 123 13.36 -6.33 -4.71
N LEU A 124 12.83 -5.24 -5.25
CA LEU A 124 11.56 -5.21 -5.97
C LEU A 124 11.82 -4.87 -7.45
N ASP A 125 10.95 -5.30 -8.35
CA ASP A 125 10.89 -4.74 -9.71
C ASP A 125 10.43 -3.28 -9.64
N GLY A 126 11.27 -2.36 -10.13
CA GLY A 126 11.03 -0.93 -10.15
C GLY A 126 10.44 -0.39 -11.45
N THR A 127 10.10 -1.25 -12.42
CA THR A 127 9.58 -0.84 -13.74
C THR A 127 8.29 -0.03 -13.62
N ASP A 128 7.41 -0.41 -12.69
CA ASP A 128 6.27 0.39 -12.25
C ASP A 128 6.49 0.84 -10.80
N SER A 129 6.85 2.11 -10.63
CA SER A 129 7.13 2.70 -9.32
C SER A 129 5.89 2.76 -8.41
N SER A 130 4.69 2.84 -8.98
CA SER A 130 3.44 2.83 -8.22
C SER A 130 3.18 1.43 -7.66
N ARG A 131 3.26 0.40 -8.51
CA ARG A 131 3.12 -1.01 -8.09
C ARG A 131 4.19 -1.38 -7.06
N ALA A 132 5.45 -1.03 -7.29
CA ALA A 132 6.56 -1.28 -6.35
C ALA A 132 6.32 -0.64 -4.98
N SER A 133 5.80 0.60 -4.95
CA SER A 133 5.48 1.30 -3.71
C SER A 133 4.38 0.59 -2.92
N VAL A 134 3.34 0.11 -3.61
CA VAL A 134 2.24 -0.63 -2.98
C VAL A 134 2.74 -1.96 -2.41
N ILE A 135 3.52 -2.74 -3.18
CA ILE A 135 4.14 -3.99 -2.69
C ILE A 135 4.97 -3.72 -1.43
N GLN A 136 5.82 -2.70 -1.45
CA GLN A 136 6.64 -2.32 -0.30
C GLN A 136 5.81 -1.97 0.94
N SER A 137 4.66 -1.29 0.78
CA SER A 137 3.73 -1.01 1.87
C SER A 137 3.14 -2.29 2.48
N TYR A 138 2.73 -3.27 1.66
CA TYR A 138 2.23 -4.56 2.16
C TYR A 138 3.32 -5.36 2.89
N ILE A 139 4.54 -5.40 2.36
CA ILE A 139 5.68 -6.06 3.04
C ILE A 139 5.92 -5.43 4.41
N ASN A 140 5.89 -4.11 4.50
CA ASN A 140 6.06 -3.39 5.77
C ASN A 140 4.92 -3.69 6.75
N ALA A 141 3.67 -3.76 6.29
CA ALA A 141 2.52 -4.07 7.12
C ALA A 141 2.61 -5.49 7.70
N LEU A 142 2.94 -6.50 6.89
CA LEU A 142 3.15 -7.87 7.36
C LEU A 142 4.32 -7.97 8.34
N THR A 143 5.44 -7.30 8.03
CA THR A 143 6.61 -7.28 8.91
C THR A 143 6.28 -6.64 10.26
N LEU A 144 5.52 -5.54 10.27
CA LEU A 144 5.09 -4.89 11.50
C LEU A 144 4.14 -5.77 12.32
N SER A 145 3.20 -6.46 11.66
CA SER A 145 2.29 -7.43 12.30
C SER A 145 3.06 -8.56 13.00
N TYR A 146 4.02 -9.17 12.31
CA TYR A 146 4.90 -10.20 12.89
C TYR A 146 5.68 -9.69 14.09
N VAL A 147 6.28 -8.49 13.97
CA VAL A 147 6.99 -7.87 15.09
C VAL A 147 6.04 -7.62 16.26
N GLN A 148 4.81 -7.16 16.02
CA GLN A 148 3.86 -6.89 17.09
C GLN A 148 3.52 -8.16 17.88
N GLU A 149 3.31 -9.28 17.21
CA GLU A 149 3.00 -10.58 17.83
C GLU A 149 4.17 -11.12 18.68
N HIS A 150 5.40 -11.12 18.14
CA HIS A 150 6.56 -11.70 18.83
C HIS A 150 7.26 -10.73 19.81
N PHE A 151 7.15 -9.42 19.59
CA PHE A 151 7.79 -8.41 20.43
C PHE A 151 6.89 -7.99 21.60
N ILE A 152 5.56 -7.92 21.44
CA ILE A 152 4.66 -7.64 22.58
C ILE A 152 4.68 -8.77 23.59
N SER A 153 4.79 -10.03 23.18
CA SER A 153 4.93 -11.15 24.12
C SER A 153 6.25 -11.10 24.92
N THR A 154 7.36 -10.71 24.26
CA THR A 154 8.67 -10.57 24.91
C THR A 154 8.76 -9.33 25.81
N ILE A 155 8.17 -8.20 25.39
CA ILE A 155 8.05 -6.99 26.22
C ILE A 155 7.10 -7.24 27.39
N LYS A 156 5.92 -7.84 27.18
CA LYS A 156 5.02 -8.20 28.30
C LYS A 156 5.76 -9.06 29.31
N MET A 157 6.55 -10.05 28.90
CA MET A 157 7.33 -10.86 29.86
C MET A 157 8.46 -10.08 30.55
N LYS A 158 9.23 -9.24 29.84
CA LYS A 158 10.31 -8.43 30.45
C LYS A 158 9.78 -7.28 31.31
N VAL A 159 8.66 -6.69 30.93
CA VAL A 159 7.98 -5.64 31.69
C VAL A 159 7.26 -6.27 32.89
N MET A 160 6.63 -7.43 32.77
CA MET A 160 6.06 -8.15 33.93
C MET A 160 7.14 -8.61 34.93
N GLN A 161 8.32 -9.04 34.44
CA GLN A 161 9.48 -9.33 35.30
C GLN A 161 10.07 -8.07 35.95
N ARG A 162 10.05 -6.92 35.27
CA ARG A 162 10.47 -5.64 35.87
C ARG A 162 9.40 -5.00 36.75
N LEU A 163 8.11 -5.33 36.56
CA LEU A 163 6.96 -4.84 37.34
C LEU A 163 6.78 -5.54 38.70
N GLN A 164 7.57 -6.58 39.02
CA GLN A 164 7.76 -6.98 40.42
C GLN A 164 8.55 -5.92 41.23
N SER A 165 9.15 -4.93 40.56
CA SER A 165 9.60 -3.67 41.17
C SER A 165 8.63 -2.58 40.72
N GLY A 166 7.67 -2.26 41.59
CA GLY A 166 6.46 -1.52 41.26
C GLY A 166 6.66 -0.27 40.41
N ILE A 167 5.86 -0.15 39.35
CA ILE A 167 5.16 1.05 38.83
C ILE A 167 4.23 0.53 37.73
N SER A 168 2.92 0.47 38.02
CA SER A 168 1.88 0.16 37.05
C SER A 168 2.02 1.03 35.80
N SER A 169 2.44 0.42 34.69
CA SER A 169 2.53 1.12 33.40
C SER A 169 1.51 0.47 32.47
N GLY A 170 0.46 1.22 32.16
CA GLY A 170 -0.63 0.80 31.29
C GLY A 170 -0.11 0.28 29.95
N THR A 171 -0.76 -0.76 29.46
CA THR A 171 -0.55 -1.34 28.14
C THR A 171 -0.78 -0.26 27.09
N ILE A 172 0.31 0.35 26.58
CA ILE A 172 0.21 1.22 25.41
C ILE A 172 0.11 0.29 24.20
N GLU A 173 -1.14 0.00 23.84
CA GLU A 173 -1.49 -0.70 22.62
C GLU A 173 -1.38 0.31 21.48
N LEU A 174 -0.21 0.32 20.82
CA LEU A 174 -0.05 1.04 19.56
C LEU A 174 -0.89 0.30 18.51
N ILE A 175 -2.10 0.82 18.29
CA ILE A 175 -2.95 0.48 17.15
C ILE A 175 -2.59 1.50 16.05
N PRO A 176 -1.70 1.17 15.10
CA PRO A 176 -1.46 2.02 13.95
C PRO A 176 -2.75 2.06 13.11
N ARG A 177 -3.57 3.08 13.36
CA ARG A 177 -4.79 3.33 12.61
C ARG A 177 -4.44 4.30 11.50
N TYR A 178 -4.38 3.84 10.26
CA TYR A 178 -4.37 4.73 9.11
C TYR A 178 -5.78 5.30 8.96
N TRP A 179 -5.94 6.63 9.13
CA TRP A 179 -7.27 7.25 9.23
C TRP A 179 -8.07 7.25 7.92
N PHE A 180 -7.41 7.07 6.76
CA PHE A 180 -8.06 7.32 5.48
C PHE A 180 -8.05 6.14 4.48
N ASN A 181 -7.24 5.09 4.69
CA ASN A 181 -7.28 3.88 3.83
C ASN A 181 -6.55 2.69 4.50
N GLN A 182 -7.25 1.95 5.36
CA GLN A 182 -6.67 0.80 6.09
C GLN A 182 -6.36 -0.40 5.18
N ASP A 183 -7.09 -0.52 4.06
CA ASP A 183 -6.94 -1.63 3.11
C ASP A 183 -5.92 -1.33 2.00
N LEU A 184 -5.32 -0.13 1.98
CA LEU A 184 -4.45 0.37 0.90
C LEU A 184 -5.07 0.24 -0.51
N LYS A 185 -6.41 0.14 -0.59
CA LYS A 185 -7.13 0.02 -1.86
C LYS A 185 -6.87 1.25 -2.70
N SER A 186 -6.25 1.03 -3.84
CA SER A 186 -5.82 2.10 -4.74
C SER A 186 -6.98 2.96 -5.23
N ILE A 187 -8.17 2.37 -5.35
CA ILE A 187 -9.39 3.08 -5.76
C ILE A 187 -9.70 4.28 -4.85
N ASN A 188 -9.39 4.19 -3.55
CA ASN A 188 -9.65 5.29 -2.61
C ASN A 188 -8.61 6.42 -2.71
N PHE A 189 -7.42 6.13 -3.24
CA PHE A 189 -6.32 7.09 -3.35
C PHE A 189 -6.34 7.84 -4.70
N TYR A 190 -6.58 7.12 -5.79
CA TYR A 190 -6.50 7.68 -7.14
C TYR A 190 -7.82 8.30 -7.60
N LEU A 191 -8.98 7.82 -7.14
CA LEU A 191 -10.28 8.29 -7.61
C LEU A 191 -10.49 9.80 -7.45
N PRO A 192 -10.16 10.44 -6.30
CA PRO A 192 -10.30 11.90 -6.17
C PRO A 192 -9.35 12.67 -7.11
N GLY A 193 -8.11 12.20 -7.27
CA GLY A 193 -7.10 12.84 -8.10
C GLY A 193 -7.41 12.75 -9.60
N VAL A 194 -7.87 11.58 -10.05
CA VAL A 194 -8.30 11.36 -11.43
C VAL A 194 -9.55 12.19 -11.74
N ILE A 195 -10.52 12.28 -10.83
CA ILE A 195 -11.69 13.16 -11.01
C ILE A 195 -11.25 14.63 -11.18
N ALA A 196 -10.35 15.12 -10.33
CA ALA A 196 -9.84 16.49 -10.43
C ALA A 196 -9.08 16.74 -11.75
N MET A 197 -8.26 15.78 -12.18
CA MET A 197 -7.50 15.87 -13.44
C MET A 197 -8.41 15.83 -14.67
N LEU A 198 -9.42 14.94 -14.68
CA LEU A 198 -10.39 14.86 -15.77
C LEU A 198 -11.21 16.14 -15.91
N ILE A 199 -11.66 16.72 -14.79
CA ILE A 199 -12.35 18.02 -14.79
C ILE A 199 -11.44 19.11 -15.35
N SER A 200 -10.15 19.14 -14.96
CA SER A 200 -9.18 20.11 -15.48
C SER A 200 -8.96 19.97 -16.99
N LEU A 201 -8.84 18.75 -17.51
CA LEU A 201 -8.61 18.50 -18.94
C LEU A 201 -9.82 18.90 -19.79
N ILE A 202 -11.02 18.57 -19.33
CA ILE A 202 -12.27 18.97 -19.99
C ILE A 202 -12.48 20.49 -19.94
N THR A 203 -11.94 21.17 -18.93
CA THR A 203 -12.04 22.64 -18.81
C THR A 203 -11.02 23.37 -19.69
N ILE A 204 -9.89 22.73 -20.02
CA ILE A 204 -8.81 23.30 -20.84
C ILE A 204 -9.09 23.15 -22.34
N MET A 205 -9.78 22.07 -22.74
CA MET A 205 -10.21 21.84 -24.13
C MET A 205 -11.48 22.61 -24.49
#